data_AF-D4DLS4-F1
#
_entry.id   AF-D4DLS4-F1
#
_cell.length_a   1.000
_cell.length_b   1.000
_cell.length_c   1.000
_cell.angle_alpha   90.00
_cell.angle_beta   90.00
_cell.angle_gamma   90.00
#
_symmetry.space_group_name_H-M   'P 1'
#
loop_
_entity.id
_entity.type
_entity.pdbx_description
1 polymer ?
#
loop_
_entity_poly.entity_id
_entity_poly.type
_entity_poly.pdbx_seq_one_letter_code
_entity_poly.pdbx_strand_id
1 'polypeptide(L)'
;MYNSANAAKLTKKICLFPTLKLRPSPASHQPSTIIKHQLQLQLSIGHRDLAGDATLGYTDMADAGDDQVPLLERVEMPSKLPKELQREMTLLQDEFADAQVEHMRVGVNLMRPVYAKRNELIASKLKDLDFWPRVFSNLPAEIDEFILPSDAQILASCLKNFNIERIGVDEATGQGEPRSLRFTFEFDTGDDNIWFTNEKLVKDFHWRRELKITAAGKRRVWEGLVSEPVRINWKPDMDPTHGLLDAACDLAEAEKAFIKKEKKDKISEDERMNLPEFEKLVELAAKVEAQAAPDNEGEEDGDEDGASPAGLSFFAWFGYRGADVSEKESEAARKEDKETTEKRRKGEDIPGEDDDDDDDDEEEEDSLAIAEIFADGQNVAIAFGEEVWPEALQSYVDSYMVPDDFEDFDELDVEEMEALVAGGEDDDDEETGEKADKEERPRKKAKKA
;
A
#
# COMPACT_ATOMS: atom_id res chain seq x y z
N MET A 1 -23.86 -14.85 69.82
CA MET A 1 -23.48 -16.17 70.37
C MET A 1 -22.75 -16.94 69.27
N TYR A 2 -21.55 -17.45 69.57
CA TYR A 2 -20.73 -18.45 68.86
C TYR A 2 -21.58 -19.69 68.42
N ASN A 3 -21.26 -20.58 67.45
CA ASN A 3 -20.00 -21.00 66.81
C ASN A 3 -20.26 -21.95 65.59
N SER A 4 -19.29 -22.03 64.66
CA SER A 4 -18.76 -23.22 63.89
C SER A 4 -19.70 -24.08 63.01
N ALA A 5 -19.31 -24.67 61.86
CA ALA A 5 -17.99 -25.04 61.32
C ALA A 5 -18.02 -25.31 59.80
N ASN A 6 -16.86 -25.14 59.17
CA ASN A 6 -16.49 -25.41 57.78
C ASN A 6 -16.16 -26.89 57.48
N ALA A 7 -16.43 -27.32 56.24
CA ALA A 7 -15.84 -28.47 55.53
C ALA A 7 -16.05 -28.23 54.01
N ALA A 8 -15.17 -28.53 53.04
CA ALA A 8 -13.87 -29.19 53.02
C ALA A 8 -13.12 -28.79 51.72
N LYS A 9 -11.78 -28.83 51.78
CA LYS A 9 -10.83 -28.69 50.66
C LYS A 9 -10.61 -30.06 50.00
N LEU A 10 -10.36 -30.09 48.68
CA LEU A 10 -9.51 -31.12 48.07
C LEU A 10 -8.67 -30.56 46.90
N THR A 11 -7.45 -31.07 46.85
CA THR A 11 -6.21 -30.59 46.22
C THR A 11 -5.85 -31.31 44.91
N LYS A 12 -5.11 -30.63 44.00
CA LYS A 12 -4.03 -31.14 43.10
C LYS A 12 -3.59 -29.97 42.19
N LYS A 13 -2.34 -29.74 41.77
CA LYS A 13 -1.00 -30.31 41.99
C LYS A 13 -0.05 -29.27 41.34
N ILE A 14 0.87 -28.65 42.09
CA ILE A 14 1.91 -27.75 41.54
C ILE A 14 3.22 -28.52 41.55
N CYS A 15 3.83 -28.68 40.38
CA CYS A 15 5.19 -29.21 40.23
C CYS A 15 6.17 -28.04 40.21
N LEU A 16 7.08 -28.02 41.18
CA LEU A 16 8.30 -27.22 41.23
C LEU A 16 9.42 -27.93 40.45
N PHE A 17 10.23 -27.17 39.69
CA PHE A 17 11.65 -27.42 39.42
C PHE A 17 12.29 -26.12 38.82
N PRO A 18 13.62 -25.94 38.86
CA PRO A 18 14.27 -24.96 39.74
C PRO A 18 14.90 -23.77 39.01
N THR A 19 15.14 -22.71 39.79
CA THR A 19 15.84 -21.47 39.41
C THR A 19 17.33 -21.72 39.10
N LEU A 20 17.69 -21.59 37.82
CA LEU A 20 19.08 -21.46 37.37
C LEU A 20 19.45 -19.98 37.27
N LYS A 21 20.39 -19.55 38.13
CA LYS A 21 21.08 -18.26 38.04
C LYS A 21 22.03 -18.27 36.84
N LEU A 22 21.84 -17.36 35.90
CA LEU A 22 22.85 -16.98 34.91
C LEU A 22 23.26 -15.51 35.14
N ARG A 23 24.58 -15.28 35.13
CA ARG A 23 25.24 -13.98 35.30
C ARG A 23 25.06 -13.11 34.05
N PRO A 24 25.18 -11.77 34.15
CA PRO A 24 25.10 -10.88 32.99
C PRO A 24 26.41 -10.92 32.19
N SER A 25 26.28 -10.92 30.86
CA SER A 25 27.36 -10.67 29.90
C SER A 25 27.06 -9.34 29.17
N PRO A 26 28.07 -8.53 28.83
CA PRO A 26 27.87 -7.16 28.37
C PRO A 26 27.45 -7.11 26.89
N ALA A 27 26.88 -5.96 26.54
CA ALA A 27 26.28 -5.58 25.28
C ALA A 27 27.13 -5.85 24.02
N SER A 28 26.44 -6.19 22.93
CA SER A 28 26.79 -5.78 21.57
C SER A 28 25.51 -5.37 20.85
N HIS A 29 25.43 -4.08 20.52
CA HIS A 29 24.42 -3.48 19.65
C HIS A 29 24.49 -4.09 18.25
N GLN A 30 23.36 -4.59 17.74
CA GLN A 30 23.01 -4.66 16.32
C GLN A 30 21.46 -4.66 16.23
N PRO A 31 20.80 -3.63 15.66
CA PRO A 31 19.35 -3.55 15.57
C PRO A 31 18.78 -4.22 14.31
N SER A 32 17.66 -4.94 14.51
CA SER A 32 16.49 -5.15 13.62
C SER A 32 16.60 -5.32 12.09
N THR A 33 17.74 -5.67 11.50
CA THR A 33 17.80 -5.87 10.03
C THR A 33 17.12 -7.15 9.54
N ILE A 34 16.89 -8.13 10.43
CA ILE A 34 16.39 -9.47 10.05
C ILE A 34 14.90 -9.44 9.66
N ILE A 35 14.10 -8.51 10.20
CA ILE A 35 12.66 -8.44 9.90
C ILE A 35 12.42 -7.69 8.58
N LYS A 36 13.23 -6.65 8.28
CA LYS A 36 13.12 -5.91 7.01
C LYS A 36 13.45 -6.77 5.78
N HIS A 37 14.44 -7.66 5.89
CA HIS A 37 14.81 -8.54 4.77
C HIS A 37 13.78 -9.63 4.45
N GLN A 38 12.90 -9.99 5.39
CA GLN A 38 11.87 -11.00 5.15
C GLN A 38 10.64 -10.42 4.43
N LEU A 39 10.37 -9.12 4.61
CA LEU A 39 9.28 -8.37 3.96
C LEU A 39 9.67 -7.81 2.59
N GLN A 40 10.92 -7.37 2.39
CA GLN A 40 11.37 -6.86 1.09
C GLN A 40 11.53 -7.96 0.02
N LEU A 41 11.51 -9.23 0.43
CA LEU A 41 11.37 -10.39 -0.45
C LEU A 41 9.92 -10.64 -0.91
N GLN A 42 8.94 -9.93 -0.36
CA GLN A 42 7.52 -10.07 -0.70
C GLN A 42 7.08 -9.21 -1.90
N LEU A 43 7.91 -8.27 -2.37
CA LEU A 43 7.60 -7.40 -3.53
C LEU A 43 8.53 -7.60 -4.75
N SER A 44 9.57 -8.44 -4.66
CA SER A 44 10.56 -8.63 -5.74
C SER A 44 10.60 -10.04 -6.37
N ILE A 45 9.64 -10.93 -6.08
CA ILE A 45 9.58 -12.24 -6.77
C ILE A 45 8.61 -12.16 -7.95
N GLY A 46 8.98 -11.29 -8.88
CA GLY A 46 8.56 -11.30 -10.27
C GLY A 46 9.78 -10.87 -11.07
N HIS A 47 10.43 -11.84 -11.73
CA HIS A 47 11.63 -11.66 -12.56
C HIS A 47 12.89 -11.10 -11.87
N ARG A 48 13.75 -12.00 -11.37
CA ARG A 48 15.19 -11.72 -11.26
C ARG A 48 16.01 -12.97 -11.55
N ASP A 49 16.76 -12.87 -12.65
CA ASP A 49 17.72 -13.84 -13.14
C ASP A 49 18.76 -14.21 -12.08
N LEU A 50 18.86 -15.51 -11.79
CA LEU A 50 19.89 -16.08 -10.95
C LEU A 50 21.17 -16.29 -11.78
N ALA A 51 21.99 -15.25 -11.90
CA ALA A 51 23.39 -15.40 -12.29
C ALA A 51 24.24 -15.79 -11.06
N GLY A 52 24.43 -17.10 -10.86
CA GLY A 52 25.29 -17.68 -9.83
C GLY A 52 26.39 -18.54 -10.45
N ASP A 53 27.62 -18.06 -10.32
CA ASP A 53 28.90 -18.65 -10.72
C ASP A 53 29.05 -20.12 -10.25
N ALA A 54 29.25 -21.03 -11.22
CA ALA A 54 29.72 -22.38 -10.98
C ALA A 54 30.89 -22.69 -11.93
N THR A 55 32.09 -22.42 -11.42
CA THR A 55 33.37 -22.82 -11.99
C THR A 55 33.55 -24.35 -11.92
N LEU A 56 33.48 -25.06 -13.06
CA LEU A 56 34.07 -26.40 -13.21
C LEU A 56 34.47 -26.71 -14.68
N GLY A 57 35.78 -26.59 -14.95
CA GLY A 57 36.58 -27.59 -15.70
C GLY A 57 36.51 -27.70 -17.24
N TYR A 58 37.53 -27.12 -17.91
CA TYR A 58 38.32 -27.63 -19.07
C TYR A 58 38.01 -29.09 -19.52
N THR A 59 37.96 -29.54 -20.78
CA THR A 59 38.50 -29.12 -22.10
C THR A 59 37.99 -30.13 -23.15
N ASP A 60 37.66 -29.71 -24.37
CA ASP A 60 38.35 -30.20 -25.59
C ASP A 60 38.04 -29.31 -26.80
N MET A 61 39.06 -29.06 -27.63
CA MET A 61 38.99 -28.21 -28.82
C MET A 61 38.66 -29.05 -30.06
N ALA A 62 37.78 -28.54 -30.93
CA ALA A 62 37.90 -28.74 -32.38
C ALA A 62 37.16 -27.65 -33.17
N ASP A 63 37.97 -26.94 -33.94
CA ASP A 63 37.76 -25.92 -34.97
C ASP A 63 36.75 -26.31 -36.08
N ALA A 64 35.85 -25.38 -36.47
CA ALA A 64 35.67 -24.90 -37.85
C ALA A 64 34.33 -24.14 -38.09
N GLY A 65 34.42 -22.89 -38.57
CA GLY A 65 33.51 -22.34 -39.61
C GLY A 65 32.35 -21.44 -39.16
N ASP A 66 32.38 -20.20 -39.64
CA ASP A 66 31.33 -19.15 -39.61
C ASP A 66 29.88 -19.68 -39.71
N ASP A 67 29.06 -19.30 -38.73
CA ASP A 67 27.87 -18.48 -38.96
C ASP A 67 27.47 -17.84 -37.63
N GLN A 68 27.37 -16.50 -37.61
CA GLN A 68 26.85 -15.77 -36.47
C GLN A 68 25.37 -16.09 -36.31
N VAL A 69 25.07 -17.12 -35.52
CA VAL A 69 23.77 -17.31 -34.89
C VAL A 69 23.43 -15.99 -34.18
N PRO A 70 22.37 -15.24 -34.58
CA PRO A 70 21.99 -13.99 -33.95
C PRO A 70 21.89 -14.16 -32.44
N LEU A 71 22.23 -13.12 -31.66
CA LEU A 71 22.15 -13.17 -30.19
C LEU A 71 20.78 -13.66 -29.69
N LEU A 72 19.71 -13.40 -30.44
CA LEU A 72 18.35 -13.89 -30.22
C LEU A 72 18.19 -15.43 -30.31
N GLU A 73 18.97 -16.12 -31.15
CA GLU A 73 18.93 -17.58 -31.27
C GLU A 73 19.80 -18.30 -30.21
N ARG A 74 20.62 -17.56 -29.43
CA ARG A 74 21.35 -18.10 -28.27
C ARG A 74 20.57 -18.02 -26.96
N VAL A 75 19.44 -17.33 -26.94
CA VAL A 75 18.50 -17.40 -25.82
C VAL A 75 17.68 -18.67 -26.03
N GLU A 76 18.24 -19.82 -25.66
CA GLU A 76 17.41 -21.01 -25.47
C GLU A 76 16.42 -20.66 -24.35
N MET A 77 15.17 -20.40 -24.75
CA MET A 77 14.05 -20.34 -23.81
C MET A 77 14.14 -21.59 -22.95
N PRO A 78 14.15 -21.47 -21.61
CA PRO A 78 14.29 -22.62 -20.74
C PRO A 78 13.25 -23.67 -21.14
N SER A 79 13.70 -24.91 -21.34
CA SER A 79 12.82 -26.02 -21.70
C SER A 79 11.65 -26.08 -20.72
N LYS A 80 10.42 -26.15 -21.24
CA LYS A 80 9.19 -26.23 -20.41
C LYS A 80 9.37 -27.29 -19.32
N LEU A 81 9.07 -26.94 -18.07
CA LEU A 81 9.11 -27.87 -16.95
C LEU A 81 8.17 -29.05 -17.22
N PRO A 82 8.48 -30.28 -16.77
CA PRO A 82 7.55 -31.41 -16.89
C PRO A 82 6.19 -31.10 -16.24
N LYS A 83 5.07 -31.45 -16.89
CA LYS A 83 3.71 -31.15 -16.39
C LYS A 83 3.48 -31.60 -14.94
N GLU A 84 3.96 -32.78 -14.56
CA GLU A 84 3.85 -33.26 -13.17
C GLU A 84 4.61 -32.36 -12.18
N LEU A 85 5.80 -31.86 -12.56
CA LEU A 85 6.56 -30.94 -11.72
C LEU A 85 5.86 -29.58 -11.62
N GLN A 86 5.28 -29.07 -12.71
CA GLN A 86 4.47 -27.84 -12.68
C GLN A 86 3.30 -27.99 -11.70
N ARG A 87 2.58 -29.12 -11.79
CA ARG A 87 1.47 -29.44 -10.90
C ARG A 87 1.88 -29.53 -9.43
N GLU A 88 3.01 -30.18 -9.12
CA GLU A 88 3.55 -30.22 -7.76
C GLU A 88 3.91 -28.81 -7.26
N MET A 89 4.50 -27.97 -8.10
CA MET A 89 4.83 -26.58 -7.77
C MET A 89 3.57 -25.76 -7.49
N THR A 90 2.54 -25.86 -8.32
CA THR A 90 1.26 -25.17 -8.12
C THR A 90 0.60 -25.59 -6.81
N LEU A 91 0.52 -26.90 -6.53
CA LEU A 91 -0.04 -27.39 -5.27
C LEU A 91 0.73 -26.90 -4.04
N LEU A 92 2.07 -26.83 -4.14
CA LEU A 92 2.89 -26.29 -3.06
C LEU A 92 2.67 -24.79 -2.87
N GLN A 93 2.54 -24.02 -3.96
CA GLN A 93 2.20 -22.60 -3.90
C GLN A 93 0.84 -22.36 -3.24
N ASP A 94 -0.18 -23.16 -3.59
CA ASP A 94 -1.49 -23.12 -2.94
C ASP A 94 -1.38 -23.37 -1.43
N GLU A 95 -0.58 -24.37 -1.02
CA GLU A 95 -0.33 -24.66 0.40
C GLU A 95 0.39 -23.51 1.13
N PHE A 96 1.34 -22.84 0.48
CA PHE A 96 1.97 -21.64 1.02
C PHE A 96 0.98 -20.48 1.16
N ALA A 97 0.10 -20.27 0.19
CA ALA A 97 -0.92 -19.21 0.24
C ALA A 97 -1.90 -19.45 1.40
N ASP A 98 -2.40 -20.68 1.56
CA ASP A 98 -3.27 -21.08 2.66
C ASP A 98 -2.59 -20.89 4.03
N ALA A 99 -1.32 -21.30 4.14
CA ALA A 99 -0.55 -21.14 5.37
C ALA A 99 -0.32 -19.67 5.74
N GLN A 100 -0.09 -18.79 4.76
CA GLN A 100 0.08 -17.35 4.98
C GLN A 100 -1.23 -16.70 5.48
N VAL A 101 -2.37 -17.08 4.91
CA VAL A 101 -3.68 -16.59 5.39
C VAL A 101 -3.95 -17.06 6.83
N GLU A 102 -3.62 -18.31 7.17
CA GLU A 102 -3.72 -18.78 8.56
C GLU A 102 -2.77 -18.03 9.50
N HIS A 103 -1.53 -17.75 9.06
CA HIS A 103 -0.59 -16.96 9.85
C HIS A 103 -1.14 -15.56 10.18
N MET A 104 -1.71 -14.87 9.18
CA MET A 104 -2.38 -13.59 9.41
C MET A 104 -3.52 -13.71 10.42
N ARG A 105 -4.36 -14.74 10.29
CA ARG A 105 -5.50 -15.00 11.20
C ARG A 105 -5.05 -15.20 12.66
N VAL A 106 -3.99 -15.96 12.88
CA VAL A 106 -3.37 -16.10 14.20
C VAL A 106 -2.83 -14.76 14.70
N GLY A 107 -2.14 -14.01 13.83
CA GLY A 107 -1.63 -12.67 14.12
C GLY A 107 -2.73 -11.70 14.59
N VAL A 108 -3.89 -11.68 13.92
CA VAL A 108 -5.04 -10.83 14.31
C VAL A 108 -5.44 -11.10 15.76
N ASN A 109 -5.62 -12.37 16.12
CA ASN A 109 -6.06 -12.76 17.47
C ASN A 109 -5.04 -12.38 18.55
N LEU A 110 -3.75 -12.48 18.24
CA LEU A 110 -2.68 -12.08 19.15
C LEU A 110 -2.60 -10.55 19.32
N MET A 111 -2.80 -9.80 18.23
CA MET A 111 -2.59 -8.36 18.21
C MET A 111 -3.79 -7.54 18.70
N ARG A 112 -5.03 -8.02 18.57
CA ARG A 112 -6.24 -7.35 19.10
C ARG A 112 -6.10 -6.82 20.54
N PRO A 113 -5.75 -7.64 21.55
CA PRO A 113 -5.61 -7.14 22.92
C PRO A 113 -4.43 -6.18 23.09
N VAL A 114 -3.43 -6.22 22.20
CA VAL A 114 -2.30 -5.28 22.20
C VAL A 114 -2.75 -3.93 21.64
N TYR A 115 -3.47 -3.92 20.52
CA TYR A 115 -4.05 -2.70 19.96
C TYR A 115 -5.07 -2.06 20.90
N ALA A 116 -5.91 -2.85 21.58
CA ALA A 116 -6.82 -2.31 22.59
C ALA A 116 -6.08 -1.56 23.71
N LYS A 117 -4.98 -2.13 24.23
CA LYS A 117 -4.13 -1.47 25.24
C LYS A 117 -3.46 -0.21 24.70
N ARG A 118 -2.99 -0.24 23.45
CA ARG A 118 -2.41 0.94 22.80
C ARG A 118 -3.44 2.04 22.65
N ASN A 119 -4.64 1.72 22.16
CA ASN A 119 -5.70 2.69 21.98
C ASN A 119 -6.15 3.29 23.32
N GLU A 120 -6.22 2.49 24.39
CA GLU A 120 -6.44 2.99 25.76
C GLU A 120 -5.32 3.95 26.21
N LEU A 121 -4.06 3.61 25.94
CA LEU A 121 -2.92 4.48 26.25
C LEU A 121 -3.01 5.82 25.50
N ILE A 122 -3.31 5.78 24.20
CA ILE A 122 -3.46 6.97 23.37
C ILE A 122 -4.59 7.85 23.92
N ALA A 123 -5.78 7.28 24.10
CA ALA A 123 -6.96 8.02 24.58
C ALA A 123 -6.81 8.56 26.01
N SER A 124 -6.03 7.91 26.87
CA SER A 124 -5.88 8.32 28.28
C SER A 124 -4.70 9.25 28.54
N LYS A 125 -3.54 9.02 27.89
CA LYS A 125 -2.29 9.73 28.20
C LYS A 125 -1.78 10.60 27.06
N LEU A 126 -2.17 10.35 25.81
CA LEU A 126 -1.65 11.04 24.63
C LEU A 126 -2.70 11.89 23.90
N LYS A 127 -3.94 11.93 24.40
CA LYS A 127 -5.08 12.62 23.76
C LYS A 127 -4.87 14.12 23.50
N ASP A 128 -4.07 14.78 24.34
CA ASP A 128 -3.81 16.23 24.25
C ASP A 128 -2.40 16.51 23.69
N LEU A 129 -1.79 15.51 23.03
CA LEU A 129 -0.41 15.57 22.50
C LEU A 129 -0.36 15.32 20.98
N ASP A 130 -1.46 15.57 20.27
CA ASP A 130 -1.57 15.49 18.81
C ASP A 130 -1.06 14.16 18.24
N PHE A 131 -1.38 13.04 18.93
CA PHE A 131 -0.85 11.72 18.59
C PHE A 131 -1.04 11.37 17.11
N TRP A 132 -2.29 11.40 16.63
CA TRP A 132 -2.60 11.03 15.25
C TRP A 132 -2.11 12.05 14.23
N PRO A 133 -2.30 13.37 14.40
CA PRO A 133 -1.66 14.37 13.54
C PRO A 133 -0.16 14.12 13.35
N ARG A 134 0.59 13.84 14.42
CA ARG A 134 2.04 13.56 14.36
C ARG A 134 2.38 12.25 13.65
N VAL A 135 1.55 11.21 13.82
CA VAL A 135 1.72 9.95 13.07
C VAL A 135 1.53 10.20 11.57
N PHE A 136 0.53 10.99 11.20
CA PHE A 136 0.27 11.32 9.80
C PHE A 136 1.30 12.29 9.19
N SER A 137 1.99 13.10 9.99
CA SER A 137 3.14 13.91 9.53
C SER A 137 4.45 13.12 9.41
N ASN A 138 4.44 11.83 9.78
CA ASN A 138 5.61 10.96 9.74
C ASN A 138 5.23 9.60 9.14
N LEU A 139 4.51 9.65 8.02
CA LEU A 139 4.10 8.46 7.27
C LEU A 139 5.28 7.88 6.50
N PRO A 140 5.26 6.56 6.21
CA PRO A 140 6.17 5.97 5.23
C PRO A 140 6.04 6.67 3.88
N ALA A 141 7.13 6.76 3.12
CA ALA A 141 7.18 7.47 1.84
C ALA A 141 6.09 6.99 0.84
N GLU A 142 5.82 5.68 0.81
CA GLU A 142 4.79 5.03 -0.02
C GLU A 142 3.36 5.51 0.28
N ILE A 143 3.12 6.13 1.45
CA ILE A 143 1.82 6.73 1.79
C ILE A 143 1.88 8.25 1.74
N ASP A 144 3.00 8.82 2.19
CA ASP A 144 3.21 10.27 2.22
C ASP A 144 3.09 10.90 0.83
N GLU A 145 3.52 10.19 -0.21
CA GLU A 145 3.35 10.62 -1.61
C GLU A 145 1.88 10.86 -1.98
N PHE A 146 0.91 10.18 -1.37
CA PHE A 146 -0.52 10.38 -1.64
C PHE A 146 -1.13 11.56 -0.89
N ILE A 147 -0.40 12.20 0.04
CA ILE A 147 -0.91 13.28 0.90
C ILE A 147 -0.53 14.64 0.29
N LEU A 148 -1.52 15.36 -0.24
CA LEU A 148 -1.30 16.74 -0.70
C LEU A 148 -1.19 17.72 0.47
N PRO A 149 -0.63 18.93 0.29
CA PRO A 149 -0.55 19.93 1.34
C PRO A 149 -1.90 20.29 1.99
N SER A 150 -2.99 20.32 1.19
CA SER A 150 -4.35 20.51 1.71
C SER A 150 -4.79 19.36 2.60
N ASP A 151 -4.42 18.12 2.25
CA ASP A 151 -4.77 16.93 3.01
C ASP A 151 -4.02 16.91 4.34
N ALA A 152 -2.72 17.20 4.30
CA ALA A 152 -1.89 17.36 5.49
C ALA A 152 -2.47 18.42 6.43
N GLN A 153 -2.94 19.56 5.90
CA GLN A 153 -3.59 20.60 6.71
C GLN A 153 -4.89 20.09 7.37
N ILE A 154 -5.74 19.38 6.62
CA ILE A 154 -6.98 18.80 7.15
C ILE A 154 -6.65 17.79 8.25
N LEU A 155 -5.74 16.86 7.98
CA LEU A 155 -5.33 15.81 8.92
C LEU A 155 -4.71 16.41 10.19
N ALA A 156 -3.84 17.42 10.05
CA ALA A 156 -3.20 18.07 11.19
C ALA A 156 -4.17 18.85 12.07
N SER A 157 -5.15 19.53 11.47
CA SER A 157 -6.07 20.41 12.21
C SER A 157 -7.33 19.73 12.69
N CYS A 158 -7.80 18.69 11.99
CA CYS A 158 -9.10 18.10 12.23
C CYS A 158 -9.04 16.66 12.77
N LEU A 159 -7.97 15.88 12.56
CA LEU A 159 -7.95 14.47 12.96
C LEU A 159 -7.80 14.30 14.48
N LYS A 160 -8.79 13.70 15.13
CA LYS A 160 -8.77 13.38 16.56
C LYS A 160 -8.35 11.95 16.84
N ASN A 161 -8.87 11.03 16.05
CA ASN A 161 -8.66 9.62 16.27
C ASN A 161 -8.63 8.85 14.96
N PHE A 162 -7.81 7.81 14.93
CA PHE A 162 -7.75 6.86 13.83
C PHE A 162 -7.76 5.45 14.39
N ASN A 163 -8.52 4.55 13.77
CA ASN A 163 -8.57 3.16 14.16
C ASN A 163 -8.71 2.21 12.97
N ILE A 164 -7.90 1.15 12.95
CA ILE A 164 -8.01 0.07 11.98
C ILE A 164 -8.39 -1.24 12.69
N GLU A 165 -9.41 -1.91 12.17
CA GLU A 165 -9.86 -3.22 12.64
C GLU A 165 -9.85 -4.25 11.52
N ARG A 166 -9.41 -5.47 11.81
CA ARG A 166 -9.55 -6.60 10.89
C ARG A 166 -10.92 -7.26 11.12
N ILE A 167 -11.91 -6.83 10.34
CA ILE A 167 -13.34 -7.13 10.51
C ILE A 167 -13.76 -8.50 9.98
N GLY A 168 -12.96 -9.10 9.08
CA GLY A 168 -13.31 -10.38 8.48
C GLY A 168 -13.02 -11.59 9.36
N VAL A 169 -12.36 -11.42 10.51
CA VAL A 169 -12.10 -12.49 11.48
C VAL A 169 -13.07 -12.35 12.65
N ASP A 170 -13.87 -13.38 12.91
CA ASP A 170 -14.78 -13.39 14.04
C ASP A 170 -14.02 -13.47 15.38
N GLU A 171 -14.41 -12.67 16.36
CA GLU A 171 -13.73 -12.61 17.67
C GLU A 171 -13.94 -13.86 18.52
N ALA A 172 -15.09 -14.51 18.40
CA ALA A 172 -15.45 -15.66 19.24
C ALA A 172 -14.76 -16.96 18.76
N THR A 173 -14.64 -17.11 17.45
CA THR A 173 -14.11 -18.32 16.80
C THR A 173 -12.67 -18.15 16.33
N GLY A 174 -12.22 -16.90 16.11
CA GLY A 174 -10.92 -16.60 15.51
C GLY A 174 -10.82 -17.02 14.05
N GLN A 175 -11.95 -17.33 13.39
CA GLN A 175 -12.04 -17.78 12.00
C GLN A 175 -12.53 -16.67 11.08
N GLY A 176 -12.26 -16.80 9.77
CA GLY A 176 -12.72 -15.85 8.75
C GLY A 176 -11.58 -15.28 7.90
N GLU A 177 -11.84 -14.18 7.20
CA GLU A 177 -10.93 -13.54 6.25
C GLU A 177 -10.10 -12.42 6.91
N PRO A 178 -8.80 -12.65 7.22
CA PRO A 178 -7.97 -11.69 7.94
C PRO A 178 -7.56 -10.45 7.14
N ARG A 179 -7.72 -10.45 5.81
CA ARG A 179 -7.34 -9.34 4.94
C ARG A 179 -8.39 -8.23 4.85
N SER A 180 -9.60 -8.45 5.37
CA SER A 180 -10.64 -7.41 5.39
C SER A 180 -10.38 -6.41 6.52
N LEU A 181 -10.42 -5.12 6.20
CA LEU A 181 -10.04 -4.00 7.07
C LEU A 181 -11.22 -3.03 7.23
N ARG A 182 -11.34 -2.40 8.39
CA ARG A 182 -12.22 -1.26 8.66
C ARG A 182 -11.39 -0.11 9.16
N PHE A 183 -11.52 1.02 8.50
CA PHE A 183 -10.90 2.27 8.88
C PHE A 183 -11.95 3.14 9.54
N THR A 184 -11.61 3.70 10.69
CA THR A 184 -12.44 4.65 11.41
C THR A 184 -11.63 5.89 11.68
N PHE A 185 -12.02 6.99 11.06
CA PHE A 185 -11.48 8.31 11.32
C PHE A 185 -12.49 9.09 12.15
N GLU A 186 -12.04 9.74 13.21
CA GLU A 186 -12.85 10.64 14.02
C GLU A 186 -12.21 12.02 13.97
N PHE A 187 -13.00 13.02 13.61
CA PHE A 187 -12.55 14.38 13.37
C PHE A 187 -13.17 15.36 14.37
N ASP A 188 -12.50 16.50 14.57
CA ASP A 188 -13.12 17.63 15.23
C ASP A 188 -14.25 18.21 14.37
N THR A 189 -15.36 18.54 15.01
CA THR A 189 -16.51 19.22 14.39
C THR A 189 -16.79 20.58 15.02
N GLY A 190 -15.89 21.04 15.90
CA GLY A 190 -15.93 22.39 16.46
C GLY A 190 -15.74 23.49 15.42
N ASP A 191 -15.74 24.73 15.89
CA ASP A 191 -15.61 25.93 15.05
C ASP A 191 -14.28 25.98 14.27
N ASP A 192 -13.27 25.22 14.72
CA ASP A 192 -11.94 25.13 14.11
C ASP A 192 -11.91 24.26 12.84
N ASN A 193 -12.86 23.33 12.65
CA ASN A 193 -12.96 22.56 11.42
C ASN A 193 -13.65 23.41 10.34
N ILE A 194 -12.88 23.99 9.44
CA ILE A 194 -13.39 24.79 8.31
C ILE A 194 -13.72 23.97 7.06
N TRP A 195 -13.42 22.67 7.05
CA TRP A 195 -13.41 21.83 5.85
C TRP A 195 -14.71 21.08 5.64
N PHE A 196 -15.22 20.40 6.67
CA PHE A 196 -16.40 19.54 6.57
C PHE A 196 -17.13 19.45 7.91
N THR A 197 -18.19 18.63 7.96
CA THR A 197 -19.05 18.48 9.15
C THR A 197 -19.12 17.06 9.73
N ASN A 198 -18.52 16.08 9.06
CA ASN A 198 -18.47 14.69 9.52
C ASN A 198 -17.63 14.55 10.80
N GLU A 199 -18.24 14.11 11.89
CA GLU A 199 -17.51 13.72 13.11
C GLU A 199 -16.77 12.40 12.93
N LYS A 200 -17.32 11.49 12.14
CA LYS A 200 -16.82 10.13 12.00
C LYS A 200 -16.98 9.65 10.57
N LEU A 201 -15.89 9.15 9.98
CA LEU A 201 -15.89 8.45 8.70
C LEU A 201 -15.48 6.99 8.94
N VAL A 202 -16.29 6.05 8.46
CA VAL A 202 -16.00 4.62 8.52
C VAL A 202 -15.95 4.08 7.10
N LYS A 203 -14.80 3.52 6.71
CA LYS A 203 -14.62 2.89 5.41
C LYS A 203 -14.22 1.43 5.58
N ASP A 204 -15.01 0.54 5.02
CA ASP A 204 -14.81 -0.90 5.08
C ASP A 204 -14.20 -1.40 3.77
N PHE A 205 -13.15 -2.20 3.88
CA PHE A 205 -12.51 -2.90 2.79
C PHE A 205 -12.68 -4.40 3.01
N HIS A 206 -13.29 -5.07 2.05
CA HIS A 206 -13.56 -6.50 2.11
C HIS A 206 -12.67 -7.22 1.11
N TRP A 207 -11.93 -8.23 1.57
CA TRP A 207 -11.17 -9.08 0.66
C TRP A 207 -12.12 -10.02 -0.09
N ARG A 208 -12.12 -9.90 -1.42
CA ARG A 208 -12.92 -10.69 -2.32
C ARG A 208 -12.03 -11.50 -3.25
N ARG A 209 -12.63 -12.56 -3.78
CA ARG A 209 -12.08 -13.44 -4.79
C ARG A 209 -13.13 -13.57 -5.85
N GLU A 210 -12.78 -13.44 -7.11
CA GLU A 210 -13.65 -13.72 -8.24
C GLU A 210 -12.99 -14.77 -9.11
N LEU A 211 -13.81 -15.59 -9.75
CA LEU A 211 -13.37 -16.55 -10.73
C LEU A 211 -14.06 -16.25 -12.05
N LYS A 212 -13.28 -15.91 -13.07
CA LYS A 212 -13.76 -15.71 -14.43
C LYS A 212 -13.25 -16.84 -15.32
N ILE A 213 -14.08 -17.27 -16.26
CA ILE A 213 -13.69 -18.15 -17.35
C ILE A 213 -13.75 -17.30 -18.61
N THR A 214 -12.61 -17.12 -19.29
CA THR A 214 -12.57 -16.31 -20.52
C THR A 214 -13.32 -16.99 -21.66
N ALA A 215 -13.57 -16.27 -22.76
CA ALA A 215 -14.18 -16.84 -23.96
C ALA A 215 -13.38 -18.03 -24.53
N ALA A 216 -12.05 -18.02 -24.36
CA ALA A 216 -11.14 -19.12 -24.70
C ALA A 216 -11.24 -20.32 -23.73
N GLY A 217 -12.05 -20.22 -22.66
CA GLY A 217 -12.20 -21.25 -21.65
C GLY A 217 -11.13 -21.22 -20.56
N LYS A 218 -10.24 -20.21 -20.54
CA LYS A 218 -9.16 -20.09 -19.56
C LYS A 218 -9.69 -19.63 -18.21
N ARG A 219 -9.23 -20.29 -17.15
CA ARG A 219 -9.59 -19.94 -15.77
C ARG A 219 -8.73 -18.79 -15.27
N ARG A 220 -9.33 -17.66 -14.87
CA ARG A 220 -8.66 -16.53 -14.20
C ARG A 220 -9.24 -16.31 -12.82
N VAL A 221 -8.36 -16.16 -11.82
CA VAL A 221 -8.73 -15.84 -10.44
C VAL A 221 -8.30 -14.40 -10.19
N TRP A 222 -9.25 -13.56 -9.79
CA TRP A 222 -8.95 -12.23 -9.26
C TRP A 222 -9.10 -12.26 -7.75
N GLU A 223 -8.21 -11.57 -7.04
CA GLU A 223 -8.34 -11.29 -5.62
C GLU A 223 -7.94 -9.86 -5.32
N GLY A 224 -8.67 -9.23 -4.41
CA GLY A 224 -8.36 -7.87 -4.01
C GLY A 224 -9.33 -7.34 -2.98
N LEU A 225 -9.11 -6.10 -2.58
CA LEU A 225 -10.03 -5.39 -1.69
C LEU A 225 -11.12 -4.70 -2.51
N VAL A 226 -12.36 -4.83 -2.04
CA VAL A 226 -13.49 -4.03 -2.52
C VAL A 226 -14.02 -3.16 -1.40
N SER A 227 -14.52 -1.99 -1.75
CA SER A 227 -15.06 -1.02 -0.79
C SER A 227 -16.28 -0.31 -1.37
N GLU A 228 -16.90 0.51 -0.53
CA GLU A 228 -18.01 1.38 -0.89
C GLU A 228 -17.54 2.83 -0.71
N PRO A 229 -17.99 3.77 -1.58
CA PRO A 229 -17.60 5.15 -1.45
C PRO A 229 -18.27 5.77 -0.21
N VAL A 230 -17.52 6.59 0.53
CA VAL A 230 -17.97 7.22 1.77
C VAL A 230 -18.03 8.74 1.57
N ARG A 231 -19.24 9.29 1.63
CA ARG A 231 -19.44 10.73 1.39
C ARG A 231 -18.89 11.57 2.54
N ILE A 232 -18.19 12.64 2.18
CA ILE A 232 -17.75 13.70 3.09
C ILE A 232 -18.60 14.93 2.82
N ASN A 233 -19.23 15.47 3.87
CA ASN A 233 -20.06 16.66 3.81
C ASN A 233 -19.16 17.90 3.90
N TRP A 234 -18.48 18.19 2.80
CA TRP A 234 -17.64 19.37 2.64
C TRP A 234 -18.44 20.66 2.87
N LYS A 235 -17.79 21.65 3.47
CA LYS A 235 -18.32 23.01 3.56
C LYS A 235 -18.16 23.71 2.19
N PRO A 236 -18.95 24.76 1.92
CA PRO A 236 -18.88 25.46 0.63
C PRO A 236 -17.45 25.89 0.31
N ASP A 237 -17.00 25.60 -0.91
CA ASP A 237 -15.67 25.94 -1.45
C ASP A 237 -14.47 25.31 -0.71
N MET A 238 -14.70 24.27 0.11
CA MET A 238 -13.67 23.61 0.92
C MET A 238 -13.48 22.13 0.57
N ASP A 239 -13.93 21.71 -0.60
CA ASP A 239 -13.76 20.32 -1.09
C ASP A 239 -12.45 20.17 -1.87
N PRO A 240 -11.42 19.50 -1.31
CA PRO A 240 -10.15 19.25 -1.99
C PRO A 240 -10.26 18.17 -3.09
N THR A 241 -11.38 17.45 -3.17
CA THR A 241 -11.63 16.43 -4.21
C THR A 241 -12.30 17.02 -5.44
N HIS A 242 -12.58 18.33 -5.45
CA HIS A 242 -13.22 19.05 -6.57
C HIS A 242 -14.55 18.42 -7.02
N GLY A 243 -15.32 17.85 -6.09
CA GLY A 243 -16.59 17.18 -6.34
C GLY A 243 -16.49 15.73 -6.83
N LEU A 244 -15.27 15.19 -7.04
CA LEU A 244 -15.10 13.81 -7.51
C LEU A 244 -15.64 12.79 -6.53
N LEU A 245 -15.37 12.98 -5.24
CA LEU A 245 -15.88 12.07 -4.20
C LEU A 245 -17.41 12.07 -4.18
N ASP A 246 -18.03 13.25 -4.30
CA ASP A 246 -19.49 13.38 -4.34
C ASP A 246 -20.08 12.70 -5.58
N ALA A 247 -19.44 12.85 -6.75
CA ALA A 247 -19.86 12.19 -7.98
C ALA A 247 -19.71 10.65 -7.92
N ALA A 248 -18.65 10.14 -7.29
CA ALA A 248 -18.46 8.70 -7.08
C ALA A 248 -19.53 8.14 -6.11
N CYS A 249 -19.86 8.87 -5.05
CA CYS A 249 -20.98 8.53 -4.17
C CYS A 249 -22.32 8.56 -4.91
N ASP A 250 -22.58 9.58 -5.73
CA ASP A 250 -23.81 9.69 -6.53
C ASP A 250 -23.98 8.50 -7.48
N LEU A 251 -22.90 8.08 -8.16
CA LEU A 251 -22.91 6.89 -9.02
C LEU A 251 -23.25 5.63 -8.23
N ALA A 252 -22.59 5.38 -7.10
CA ALA A 252 -22.86 4.20 -6.28
C ALA A 252 -24.30 4.19 -5.71
N GLU A 253 -24.83 5.36 -5.34
CA GLU A 253 -26.23 5.52 -4.92
C GLU A 253 -27.21 5.25 -6.07
N ALA A 254 -26.91 5.74 -7.28
CA ALA A 254 -27.70 5.51 -8.49
C ALA A 254 -27.72 4.02 -8.89
N GLU A 255 -26.58 3.34 -8.86
CA GLU A 255 -26.47 1.89 -9.08
C GLU A 255 -27.33 1.12 -8.08
N LYS A 256 -27.22 1.41 -6.78
CA LYS A 256 -28.04 0.78 -5.74
C LYS A 256 -29.53 1.04 -5.94
N ALA A 257 -29.90 2.26 -6.33
CA ALA A 257 -31.29 2.62 -6.62
C ALA A 257 -31.82 1.86 -7.85
N PHE A 258 -31.00 1.71 -8.89
CA PHE A 258 -31.32 0.97 -10.10
C PHE A 258 -31.53 -0.52 -9.80
N ILE A 259 -30.59 -1.17 -9.12
CA ILE A 259 -30.65 -2.57 -8.69
C ILE A 259 -31.95 -2.83 -7.90
N LYS A 260 -32.27 -1.94 -6.95
CA LYS A 260 -33.49 -2.03 -6.14
C LYS A 260 -34.76 -1.87 -6.97
N LYS A 261 -34.77 -0.95 -7.93
CA LYS A 261 -35.93 -0.66 -8.79
C LYS A 261 -36.21 -1.83 -9.75
N GLU A 262 -35.17 -2.35 -10.40
CA GLU A 262 -35.27 -3.46 -11.35
C GLU A 262 -35.28 -4.84 -10.67
N LYS A 263 -35.10 -4.89 -9.34
CA LYS A 263 -35.06 -6.11 -8.52
C LYS A 263 -34.04 -7.12 -9.02
N LYS A 264 -32.85 -6.63 -9.36
CA LYS A 264 -31.70 -7.45 -9.74
C LYS A 264 -30.78 -7.63 -8.54
N ASP A 265 -29.84 -8.56 -8.66
CA ASP A 265 -28.78 -8.75 -7.67
C ASP A 265 -27.56 -7.87 -7.97
N LYS A 266 -27.33 -7.52 -9.24
CA LYS A 266 -26.18 -6.75 -9.74
C LYS A 266 -26.59 -5.90 -10.95
N ILE A 267 -25.89 -4.80 -11.17
CA ILE A 267 -26.00 -3.99 -12.39
C ILE A 267 -25.02 -4.52 -13.44
N SER A 268 -25.40 -4.56 -14.72
CA SER A 268 -24.43 -4.90 -15.78
C SER A 268 -23.58 -3.67 -16.15
N GLU A 269 -22.42 -3.90 -16.77
CA GLU A 269 -21.52 -2.83 -17.23
C GLU A 269 -22.23 -1.84 -18.16
N ASP A 270 -22.95 -2.36 -19.16
CA ASP A 270 -23.78 -1.52 -20.05
C ASP A 270 -24.80 -0.68 -19.28
N GLU A 271 -25.42 -1.23 -18.23
CA GLU A 271 -26.44 -0.52 -17.45
C GLU A 271 -25.79 0.59 -16.61
N ARG A 272 -24.58 0.36 -16.09
CA ARG A 272 -23.78 1.35 -15.36
C ARG A 272 -23.33 2.48 -16.28
N MET A 273 -22.76 2.16 -17.44
CA MET A 273 -22.29 3.16 -18.41
C MET A 273 -23.42 4.05 -18.95
N ASN A 274 -24.66 3.54 -18.96
CA ASN A 274 -25.84 4.29 -19.36
C ASN A 274 -26.44 5.17 -18.24
N LEU A 275 -25.91 5.14 -17.02
CA LEU A 275 -26.35 6.04 -15.95
C LEU A 275 -25.81 7.46 -16.19
N PRO A 276 -26.63 8.51 -16.03
CA PRO A 276 -26.16 9.88 -16.17
C PRO A 276 -25.14 10.25 -15.08
N GLU A 277 -25.14 9.59 -13.93
CA GLU A 277 -24.13 9.74 -12.89
C GLU A 277 -22.75 9.20 -13.33
N PHE A 278 -22.71 8.17 -14.17
CA PHE A 278 -21.46 7.62 -14.72
C PHE A 278 -20.81 8.62 -15.67
N GLU A 279 -21.58 9.12 -16.64
CA GLU A 279 -21.10 10.15 -17.58
C GLU A 279 -20.59 11.39 -16.85
N LYS A 280 -21.32 11.88 -15.83
CA LYS A 280 -20.88 13.01 -15.01
C LYS A 280 -19.56 12.76 -14.30
N LEU A 281 -19.37 11.57 -13.74
CA LEU A 281 -18.15 11.22 -13.01
C LEU A 281 -16.95 11.20 -13.96
N VAL A 282 -17.08 10.53 -15.11
CA VAL A 282 -16.02 10.46 -16.13
C VAL A 282 -15.68 11.85 -16.67
N GLU A 283 -16.68 12.67 -16.99
CA GLU A 283 -16.44 14.05 -17.43
C GLU A 283 -15.78 14.91 -16.36
N LEU A 284 -16.13 14.72 -15.08
CA LEU A 284 -15.53 15.46 -13.98
C LEU A 284 -14.09 15.02 -13.74
N ALA A 285 -13.81 13.72 -13.77
CA ALA A 285 -12.46 13.16 -13.66
C ALA A 285 -11.55 13.75 -14.75
N ALA A 286 -11.98 13.72 -16.01
CA ALA A 286 -11.23 14.30 -17.11
C ALA A 286 -10.99 15.83 -16.94
N LYS A 287 -11.94 16.56 -16.37
CA LYS A 287 -11.79 18.00 -16.09
C LYS A 287 -10.80 18.28 -14.95
N VAL A 288 -10.78 17.45 -13.92
CA VAL A 288 -9.87 17.60 -12.77
C VAL A 288 -8.44 17.23 -13.20
N GLU A 289 -8.27 16.13 -13.93
CA GLU A 289 -6.98 15.73 -14.50
C GLU A 289 -6.40 16.82 -15.41
N ALA A 290 -7.22 17.38 -16.31
CA ALA A 290 -6.79 18.48 -17.17
C ALA A 290 -6.43 19.78 -16.40
N GLN A 291 -7.00 19.99 -15.21
CA GLN A 291 -6.68 21.12 -14.33
C GLN A 291 -5.43 20.87 -13.47
N ALA A 292 -5.14 19.60 -13.18
CA ALA A 292 -3.92 19.18 -12.50
C ALA A 292 -2.69 19.16 -13.42
N ALA A 293 -2.90 19.20 -14.75
CA ALA A 293 -1.86 19.19 -15.77
C ALA A 293 -1.55 20.56 -16.45
N PRO A 294 -1.45 21.73 -15.76
CA PRO A 294 -1.04 22.95 -16.44
C PRO A 294 0.50 22.99 -16.62
N ASP A 295 0.93 23.15 -17.87
CA ASP A 295 2.27 23.55 -18.35
C ASP A 295 3.42 22.52 -18.37
N ASN A 296 3.19 21.28 -18.81
CA ASN A 296 4.26 20.38 -19.28
C ASN A 296 4.38 20.32 -20.83
N GLU A 297 4.64 21.47 -21.47
CA GLU A 297 5.23 21.50 -22.82
C GLU A 297 6.71 21.94 -22.76
N GLY A 298 7.40 21.72 -21.62
CA GLY A 298 8.61 22.47 -21.32
C GLY A 298 9.78 21.76 -20.62
N GLU A 299 9.61 20.75 -19.78
CA GLU A 299 10.75 20.17 -19.04
C GLU A 299 10.62 18.65 -18.90
N GLU A 300 11.35 17.95 -19.77
CA GLU A 300 11.68 16.53 -19.68
C GLU A 300 12.88 16.38 -18.73
N ASP A 301 12.75 16.84 -17.48
CA ASP A 301 13.70 16.57 -16.41
C ASP A 301 12.89 16.28 -15.14
N GLY A 302 12.92 15.00 -14.74
CA GLY A 302 12.11 14.47 -13.66
C GLY A 302 12.50 15.06 -12.32
N ASP A 303 11.51 15.65 -11.65
CA ASP A 303 11.21 15.61 -10.22
C ASP A 303 9.88 16.36 -10.08
N GLU A 304 8.75 15.63 -10.19
CA GLU A 304 7.40 16.18 -10.07
C GLU A 304 7.09 16.39 -8.57
N ASP A 305 7.83 17.30 -7.93
CA ASP A 305 7.76 17.58 -6.49
C ASP A 305 6.41 18.26 -6.14
N GLY A 306 5.37 17.46 -5.94
CA GLY A 306 4.11 17.92 -5.32
C GLY A 306 2.81 17.33 -5.88
N ALA A 307 2.86 16.51 -6.92
CA ALA A 307 1.69 15.77 -7.38
C ALA A 307 1.63 14.41 -6.68
N SER A 308 0.51 14.09 -6.02
CA SER A 308 0.25 12.74 -5.53
C SER A 308 0.29 11.77 -6.72
N PRO A 309 0.75 10.51 -6.58
CA PRO A 309 0.68 9.52 -7.66
C PRO A 309 -0.74 9.34 -8.21
N ALA A 310 -1.76 9.61 -7.38
CA ALA A 310 -3.16 9.61 -7.79
C ALA A 310 -3.61 10.91 -8.49
N GLY A 311 -2.76 11.93 -8.58
CA GLY A 311 -3.06 13.27 -9.10
C GLY A 311 -4.16 14.02 -8.31
N LEU A 312 -4.53 13.50 -7.15
CA LEU A 312 -5.75 13.87 -6.42
C LEU A 312 -5.50 13.91 -4.91
N SER A 313 -6.37 14.64 -4.21
CA SER A 313 -6.42 14.65 -2.75
C SER A 313 -6.57 13.25 -2.18
N PHE A 314 -5.86 12.94 -1.10
CA PHE A 314 -6.02 11.71 -0.30
C PHE A 314 -7.47 11.45 0.07
N PHE A 315 -8.30 12.48 0.27
CA PHE A 315 -9.71 12.27 0.60
C PHE A 315 -10.53 11.64 -0.54
N ALA A 316 -10.03 11.65 -1.79
CA ALA A 316 -10.61 10.87 -2.89
C ALA A 316 -10.49 9.35 -2.66
N TRP A 317 -9.56 8.90 -1.81
CA TRP A 317 -9.47 7.50 -1.36
C TRP A 317 -10.78 7.00 -0.73
N PHE A 318 -11.57 7.89 -0.11
CA PHE A 318 -12.89 7.53 0.38
C PHE A 318 -13.86 7.11 -0.72
N GLY A 319 -13.59 7.48 -1.97
CA GLY A 319 -14.35 7.08 -3.16
C GLY A 319 -13.96 5.72 -3.73
N TYR A 320 -12.82 5.13 -3.32
CA TYR A 320 -12.36 3.83 -3.82
C TYR A 320 -13.42 2.74 -3.69
N ARG A 321 -13.59 1.95 -4.74
CA ARG A 321 -14.52 0.82 -4.82
C ARG A 321 -13.83 -0.50 -5.13
N GLY A 322 -12.84 -0.52 -6.02
CA GLY A 322 -12.27 -1.76 -6.55
C GLY A 322 -13.27 -2.54 -7.42
N ALA A 323 -13.03 -3.84 -7.63
CA ALA A 323 -13.87 -4.66 -8.51
C ALA A 323 -15.30 -4.85 -7.97
N ASP A 324 -16.29 -4.97 -8.86
CA ASP A 324 -17.69 -5.22 -8.49
C ASP A 324 -17.92 -6.70 -8.11
N VAL A 325 -17.45 -7.12 -6.93
CA VAL A 325 -17.54 -8.51 -6.47
C VAL A 325 -18.27 -8.61 -5.14
N SER A 326 -19.44 -9.26 -5.17
CA SER A 326 -20.24 -9.50 -3.97
C SER A 326 -19.63 -10.57 -3.06
N GLU A 327 -20.05 -10.58 -1.79
CA GLU A 327 -19.66 -11.61 -0.83
C GLU A 327 -20.07 -13.02 -1.30
N LYS A 328 -21.27 -13.16 -1.90
CA LYS A 328 -21.77 -14.44 -2.40
C LYS A 328 -20.95 -14.97 -3.57
N GLU A 329 -20.61 -14.11 -4.53
CA GLU A 329 -19.72 -14.47 -5.64
C GLU A 329 -18.36 -14.91 -5.09
N SER A 330 -17.86 -14.20 -4.08
CA SER A 330 -16.58 -14.54 -3.47
C SER A 330 -16.57 -15.85 -2.68
N GLU A 331 -17.65 -16.16 -1.96
CA GLU A 331 -17.81 -17.47 -1.32
C GLU A 331 -17.90 -18.60 -2.35
N ALA A 332 -18.62 -18.39 -3.45
CA ALA A 332 -18.71 -19.35 -4.54
C ALA A 332 -17.34 -19.59 -5.19
N ALA A 333 -16.60 -18.53 -5.50
CA ALA A 333 -15.26 -18.60 -6.06
C ALA A 333 -14.30 -19.36 -5.13
N ARG A 334 -14.28 -19.04 -3.82
CA ARG A 334 -13.46 -19.77 -2.84
C ARG A 334 -13.82 -21.25 -2.74
N LYS A 335 -15.10 -21.59 -2.84
CA LYS A 335 -15.55 -22.99 -2.81
C LYS A 335 -15.08 -23.73 -4.05
N GLU A 336 -15.30 -23.15 -5.22
CA GLU A 336 -14.86 -23.75 -6.48
C GLU A 336 -13.34 -23.92 -6.52
N ASP A 337 -12.59 -22.94 -6.06
CA ASP A 337 -11.13 -22.99 -6.03
C ASP A 337 -10.57 -24.09 -5.13
N LYS A 338 -11.22 -24.33 -3.99
CA LYS A 338 -10.92 -25.49 -3.14
C LYS A 338 -11.22 -26.82 -3.84
N GLU A 339 -12.37 -26.92 -4.50
CA GLU A 339 -12.72 -28.11 -5.28
C GLU A 339 -11.74 -28.36 -6.43
N THR A 340 -11.29 -27.31 -7.11
CA THR A 340 -10.28 -27.37 -8.16
C THR A 340 -8.93 -27.80 -7.61
N THR A 341 -8.49 -27.23 -6.50
CA THR A 341 -7.24 -27.64 -5.82
C THR A 341 -7.28 -29.12 -5.40
N GLU A 342 -8.43 -29.61 -4.93
CA GLU A 342 -8.62 -31.03 -4.60
C GLU A 342 -8.57 -31.95 -5.84
N LYS A 343 -9.16 -31.54 -6.96
CA LYS A 343 -9.06 -32.25 -8.24
C LYS A 343 -7.60 -32.27 -8.73
N ARG A 344 -6.91 -31.13 -8.65
CA ARG A 344 -5.48 -31.01 -8.94
C ARG A 344 -4.67 -31.95 -8.07
N ARG A 345 -4.98 -32.07 -6.77
CA ARG A 345 -4.30 -33.01 -5.87
C ARG A 345 -4.55 -34.48 -6.25
N LYS A 346 -5.73 -34.82 -6.77
CA LYS A 346 -6.07 -36.18 -7.25
C LYS A 346 -5.51 -36.51 -8.63
N GLY A 347 -5.13 -35.49 -9.41
CA GLY A 347 -4.60 -35.65 -10.77
C GLY A 347 -5.70 -35.78 -11.80
N GLU A 348 -6.85 -35.17 -11.51
CA GLU A 348 -7.95 -35.04 -12.44
C GLU A 348 -7.72 -33.81 -13.32
N ASP A 349 -8.03 -33.91 -14.61
CA ASP A 349 -7.94 -32.79 -15.55
C ASP A 349 -8.90 -31.67 -15.14
N ILE A 350 -8.40 -30.43 -15.16
CA ILE A 350 -9.16 -29.23 -14.81
C ILE A 350 -9.47 -28.47 -16.10
N PRO A 351 -10.76 -28.24 -16.42
CA PRO A 351 -11.13 -27.43 -17.58
C PRO A 351 -10.52 -26.02 -17.50
N GLY A 352 -9.86 -25.59 -18.56
CA GLY A 352 -9.30 -24.24 -18.66
C GLY A 352 -7.92 -24.03 -18.02
N GLU A 353 -7.27 -25.12 -17.57
CA GLU A 353 -5.89 -25.10 -17.03
C GLU A 353 -4.86 -25.62 -18.04
N ASP A 354 -5.29 -26.44 -19.01
CA ASP A 354 -4.48 -26.89 -20.15
C ASP A 354 -4.79 -26.01 -21.38
N ASP A 355 -4.16 -24.84 -21.50
CA ASP A 355 -3.78 -24.31 -22.81
C ASP A 355 -2.57 -23.36 -22.65
N ASP A 356 -1.44 -23.88 -23.15
CA ASP A 356 -0.21 -23.14 -23.42
C ASP A 356 -0.45 -22.30 -24.69
N ASP A 357 -0.96 -21.08 -24.59
CA ASP A 357 -0.74 -20.08 -25.64
C ASP A 357 -0.75 -18.66 -25.05
N ASP A 358 0.29 -17.92 -25.44
CA ASP A 358 0.46 -16.47 -25.32
C ASP A 358 -0.59 -15.76 -26.17
N ASP A 359 -1.84 -15.76 -25.73
CA ASP A 359 -2.82 -14.82 -26.26
C ASP A 359 -2.97 -13.65 -25.27
N ASP A 360 -2.54 -12.48 -25.74
CA ASP A 360 -2.95 -11.14 -25.32
C ASP A 360 -4.48 -11.03 -25.45
N ASP A 361 -5.20 -11.80 -24.65
CA ASP A 361 -6.60 -11.55 -24.35
C ASP A 361 -6.62 -10.23 -23.58
N GLU A 362 -6.79 -9.12 -24.32
CA GLU A 362 -7.11 -7.79 -23.80
C GLU A 362 -8.12 -7.98 -22.67
N GLU A 363 -7.69 -7.72 -21.43
CA GLU A 363 -8.59 -7.73 -20.30
C GLU A 363 -9.65 -6.67 -20.61
N GLU A 364 -10.91 -7.09 -20.78
CA GLU A 364 -12.02 -6.13 -20.82
C GLU A 364 -11.93 -5.32 -19.52
N GLU A 365 -11.48 -4.06 -19.64
CA GLU A 365 -11.41 -3.13 -18.52
C GLU A 365 -12.81 -3.03 -17.93
N ASP A 366 -12.94 -3.45 -16.67
CA ASP A 366 -14.20 -3.34 -15.93
C ASP A 366 -14.66 -1.88 -16.00
N SER A 367 -15.92 -1.65 -16.41
CA SER A 367 -16.56 -0.33 -16.38
C SER A 367 -16.32 0.44 -15.06
N LEU A 368 -16.16 -0.28 -13.95
CA LEU A 368 -15.88 0.30 -12.65
C LEU A 368 -14.43 0.76 -12.50
N ALA A 369 -13.47 0.15 -13.19
CA ALA A 369 -12.09 0.64 -13.28
C ALA A 369 -12.03 2.00 -13.98
N ILE A 370 -12.84 2.21 -15.03
CA ILE A 370 -12.95 3.51 -15.73
C ILE A 370 -13.54 4.60 -14.80
N ALA A 371 -14.48 4.22 -13.93
CA ALA A 371 -15.12 5.12 -12.97
C ALA A 371 -14.38 5.22 -11.62
N GLU A 372 -13.25 4.53 -11.46
CA GLU A 372 -12.47 4.54 -10.22
C GLU A 372 -11.68 5.84 -10.13
N ILE A 373 -11.95 6.63 -9.08
CA ILE A 373 -11.29 7.92 -8.87
C ILE A 373 -10.01 7.81 -8.06
N PHE A 374 -9.70 6.63 -7.53
CA PHE A 374 -8.49 6.40 -6.74
C PHE A 374 -7.97 4.97 -6.97
N ALA A 375 -7.35 4.71 -8.11
CA ALA A 375 -6.97 3.36 -8.55
C ALA A 375 -6.11 2.59 -7.52
N ASP A 376 -5.17 3.28 -6.85
CA ASP A 376 -4.29 2.70 -5.83
C ASP A 376 -4.94 2.50 -4.46
N GLY A 377 -6.27 2.60 -4.36
CA GLY A 377 -6.97 2.62 -3.08
C GLY A 377 -6.77 1.37 -2.24
N GLN A 378 -6.61 0.19 -2.88
CA GLN A 378 -6.25 -1.03 -2.15
C GLN A 378 -4.82 -1.02 -1.61
N ASN A 379 -3.86 -0.46 -2.35
CA ASN A 379 -2.44 -0.44 -1.97
C ASN A 379 -2.28 0.44 -0.74
N VAL A 380 -2.88 1.64 -0.78
CA VAL A 380 -2.95 2.55 0.37
C VAL A 380 -3.63 1.87 1.57
N ALA A 381 -4.75 1.16 1.36
CA ALA A 381 -5.42 0.44 2.45
C ALA A 381 -4.53 -0.64 3.09
N ILE A 382 -3.81 -1.41 2.28
CA ILE A 382 -2.89 -2.46 2.76
C ILE A 382 -1.74 -1.82 3.54
N ALA A 383 -1.08 -0.81 2.98
CA ALA A 383 0.05 -0.14 3.63
C ALA A 383 -0.36 0.53 4.95
N PHE A 384 -1.54 1.16 5.03
CA PHE A 384 -2.05 1.63 6.33
C PHE A 384 -2.28 0.47 7.32
N GLY A 385 -2.81 -0.66 6.86
CA GLY A 385 -3.13 -1.82 7.70
C GLY A 385 -1.91 -2.64 8.17
N GLU A 386 -0.82 -2.60 7.41
CA GLU A 386 0.36 -3.46 7.60
C GLU A 386 1.61 -2.71 8.04
N GLU A 387 1.70 -1.40 7.75
CA GLU A 387 2.85 -0.57 8.10
C GLU A 387 2.47 0.53 9.08
N VAL A 388 1.61 1.47 8.67
CA VAL A 388 1.27 2.65 9.48
C VAL A 388 0.61 2.25 10.80
N TRP A 389 -0.39 1.37 10.74
CA TRP A 389 -1.14 1.01 11.93
C TRP A 389 -0.31 0.22 12.93
N PRO A 390 0.44 -0.84 12.56
CA PRO A 390 1.32 -1.51 13.51
C PRO A 390 2.41 -0.59 14.09
N GLU A 391 2.96 0.32 13.29
CA GLU A 391 4.08 1.17 13.68
C GLU A 391 3.69 2.54 14.25
N ALA A 392 2.41 2.86 14.40
CA ALA A 392 1.95 4.19 14.85
C ALA A 392 2.61 4.74 16.13
N LEU A 393 2.92 3.88 17.13
CA LEU A 393 3.65 4.35 18.33
C LEU A 393 5.09 4.75 18.00
N GLN A 394 5.73 4.01 17.10
CA GLN A 394 7.10 4.27 16.64
C GLN A 394 7.12 5.57 15.83
N SER A 395 6.23 5.72 14.84
CA SER A 395 6.10 6.95 14.05
C SER A 395 5.86 8.18 14.93
N TYR A 396 5.04 8.05 15.98
CA TYR A 396 4.83 9.13 16.95
C TYR A 396 6.10 9.47 17.74
N VAL A 397 6.89 8.48 18.17
CA VAL A 397 8.18 8.73 18.86
C VAL A 397 9.18 9.37 17.92
N ASP A 398 9.27 8.88 16.69
CA ASP A 398 10.18 9.38 15.68
C ASP A 398 9.85 10.83 15.29
N SER A 399 8.58 11.26 15.42
CA SER A 399 8.18 12.67 15.22
C SER A 399 8.82 13.67 16.20
N TYR A 400 9.45 13.19 17.29
CA TYR A 400 10.23 14.02 18.22
C TYR A 400 11.73 13.99 17.94
N MET A 401 12.19 13.10 17.07
CA MET A 401 13.59 13.01 16.69
C MET A 401 13.85 14.06 15.62
N VAL A 402 14.67 15.05 15.98
CA VAL A 402 15.25 15.96 15.00
C VAL A 402 16.30 15.13 14.23
N PRO A 403 16.31 15.13 12.88
CA PRO A 403 17.38 14.48 12.14
C PRO A 403 18.73 15.01 12.60
N ASP A 404 19.73 14.15 12.78
CA ASP A 404 21.08 14.55 13.26
C ASP A 404 21.68 15.71 12.43
N ASP A 405 21.25 15.90 11.18
CA ASP A 405 21.66 16.99 10.28
C ASP A 405 21.13 18.39 10.69
N PHE A 406 20.21 18.48 11.65
CA PHE A 406 19.69 19.73 12.21
C PHE A 406 20.31 20.10 13.56
N GLU A 407 21.13 19.24 14.18
CA GLU A 407 21.87 19.61 15.41
C GLU A 407 22.90 20.72 15.14
N ASP A 408 23.43 20.81 13.91
CA ASP A 408 24.30 21.91 13.48
C ASP A 408 23.56 23.25 13.35
N PHE A 409 22.22 23.23 13.28
CA PHE A 409 21.40 24.43 13.15
C PHE A 409 21.15 25.13 14.50
N ASP A 410 21.15 24.37 15.60
CA ASP A 410 21.08 24.92 16.96
C ASP A 410 22.41 25.58 17.39
N GLU A 411 23.53 25.33 16.69
CA GLU A 411 24.80 26.04 16.86
C GLU A 411 24.92 27.32 16.01
N LEU A 412 24.00 27.54 15.06
CA LEU A 412 23.98 28.76 14.25
C LEU A 412 23.39 29.92 15.07
N ASP A 413 24.17 31.00 15.15
CA ASP A 413 23.71 32.29 15.65
C ASP A 413 22.55 32.80 14.78
N VAL A 414 21.59 33.53 15.37
CA VAL A 414 20.51 34.24 14.66
C VAL A 414 21.08 35.10 13.51
N GLU A 415 22.28 35.65 13.68
CA GLU A 415 23.00 36.46 12.69
C GLU A 415 23.53 35.61 11.50
N GLU A 416 23.86 34.34 11.72
CA GLU A 416 24.28 33.39 10.67
C GLU A 416 23.08 32.79 9.92
N MET A 417 21.96 32.59 10.62
CA MET A 417 20.68 32.22 10.02
C MET A 417 20.11 33.35 9.15
N GLU A 418 20.25 34.62 9.56
CA GLU A 418 19.86 35.79 8.74
C GLU A 418 20.71 35.91 7.47
N ALA A 419 22.01 35.59 7.52
CA ALA A 419 22.90 35.65 6.37
C ALA A 419 22.61 34.58 5.31
N LEU A 420 22.08 33.42 5.71
CA LEU A 420 21.64 32.35 4.79
C LEU A 420 20.29 32.66 4.15
N VAL A 421 19.41 33.38 4.86
CA VAL A 421 18.10 33.82 4.33
C VAL A 421 18.22 35.06 3.44
N ALA A 422 19.19 35.94 3.72
CA ALA A 422 19.50 37.12 2.91
C ALA A 422 20.40 36.78 1.71
N GLY A 423 19.98 35.78 0.92
CA GLY A 423 20.67 35.24 -0.25
C GLY A 423 21.53 36.28 -0.96
N GLY A 424 22.83 35.97 -1.09
CA GLY A 424 23.81 36.83 -1.71
C GLY A 424 23.30 37.39 -3.03
N GLU A 425 23.18 38.72 -3.08
CA GLU A 425 23.01 39.48 -4.31
C GLU A 425 24.27 39.27 -5.17
N ASP A 426 24.27 38.24 -6.01
CA ASP A 426 25.12 38.20 -7.20
C ASP A 426 24.54 39.18 -8.23
N ASP A 427 24.85 40.47 -8.04
CA ASP A 427 24.76 41.49 -9.09
C ASP A 427 26.00 41.36 -9.99
N ASP A 428 25.97 40.41 -10.91
CA ASP A 428 26.79 40.42 -12.13
C ASP A 428 26.03 41.25 -13.19
N ASP A 429 26.35 42.53 -13.34
CA ASP A 429 25.92 43.32 -14.49
C ASP A 429 27.07 44.15 -15.10
N GLU A 430 27.02 44.21 -16.42
CA GLU A 430 28.12 44.33 -17.37
C GLU A 430 28.75 45.74 -17.43
N GLU A 431 30.06 45.86 -17.16
CA GLU A 431 30.84 47.04 -17.56
C GLU A 431 31.38 46.86 -19.00
N THR A 432 30.66 47.41 -19.97
CA THR A 432 31.12 47.60 -21.34
C THR A 432 31.98 48.87 -21.46
N GLY A 433 33.27 48.73 -21.81
CA GLY A 433 34.01 49.86 -22.41
C GLY A 433 35.54 49.94 -22.24
N GLU A 434 36.24 49.59 -23.31
CA GLU A 434 37.54 50.12 -23.76
C GLU A 434 38.89 49.60 -23.19
N LYS A 435 39.53 48.80 -24.07
CA LYS A 435 40.92 48.96 -24.59
C LYS A 435 42.12 48.70 -23.66
N ALA A 436 42.74 47.56 -23.94
CA ALA A 436 44.02 47.43 -24.65
C ALA A 436 45.16 46.70 -23.91
N ASP A 437 45.71 45.75 -24.67
CA ASP A 437 47.09 45.29 -24.72
C ASP A 437 47.63 44.32 -23.65
N LYS A 438 47.89 43.10 -24.16
CA LYS A 438 49.06 42.22 -23.91
C LYS A 438 49.07 41.54 -22.53
N GLU A 439 49.27 40.23 -22.40
CA GLU A 439 50.32 39.43 -23.04
C GLU A 439 50.04 37.92 -22.86
N GLU A 440 50.63 37.14 -23.76
CA GLU A 440 50.45 35.71 -23.98
C GLU A 440 50.73 34.82 -22.75
N ARG A 441 49.94 33.74 -22.60
CA ARG A 441 50.39 32.53 -21.88
C ARG A 441 51.55 31.89 -22.65
N PRO A 442 52.63 31.45 -21.97
CA PRO A 442 53.42 30.34 -22.47
C PRO A 442 53.37 29.15 -21.51
N ARG A 443 52.79 28.04 -22.00
CA ARG A 443 53.10 26.69 -21.51
C ARG A 443 54.47 26.27 -22.07
N LYS A 444 55.43 25.93 -21.20
CA LYS A 444 56.11 24.61 -21.13
C LYS A 444 57.51 24.66 -20.50
N LYS A 445 57.61 23.88 -19.42
CA LYS A 445 58.60 22.83 -19.12
C LYS A 445 60.12 23.10 -19.24
N ALA A 446 60.72 22.98 -18.05
CA ALA A 446 61.87 22.13 -17.69
C ALA A 446 63.30 22.66 -17.87
N LYS A 447 64.00 22.78 -16.73
CA LYS A 447 65.20 21.97 -16.44
C LYS A 447 65.55 21.94 -14.94
N LYS A 448 66.02 20.76 -14.51
CA LYS A 448 66.81 20.37 -13.31
C LYS A 448 67.43 21.54 -12.51
N ALA A 449 67.49 21.50 -11.18
CA ALA A 449 67.81 20.36 -10.32
C ALA A 449 67.07 20.43 -8.98
#